data_AF-A0A2U3TGX9-F1
#
_entry.id   AF-A0A2U3TGX9-F1
#
_cell.length_a   1.000
_cell.length_b   1.000
_cell.length_c   1.000
_cell.angle_alpha   90.00
_cell.angle_beta   90.00
_cell.angle_gamma   90.00
#
_symmetry.space_group_name_H-M   'P 1'
#
loop_
_entity.id
_entity.type
_entity.pdbx_description
1 polymer ?
#
loop_
_entity_poly.entity_id
_entity_poly.type
_entity_poly.pdbx_seq_one_letter_code
_entity_poly.pdbx_strand_id
1 'polypeptide(L)'
;MDLFKNSECYTMKFIGTAPNQIVASGGFSDTMGSFFGTVSNVTIGMPESPTTRRINDISFFGARAFFKEYEIEAGQPLTLNSGIVDPHASCQVAASFIPQPGKDYEAFFQIRGSACVLQTGEIVMTPDGTDLAVIAGLKRAFICSENK
;
A
#
# COMPACT_ATOMS: atom_id res chain seq x y z
N MET A 1 5.80 2.80 0.84
CA MET A 1 4.62 2.18 1.48
C MET A 1 5.10 0.93 2.16
N ASP A 2 4.66 0.75 3.40
CA ASP A 2 5.03 -0.33 4.29
C ASP A 2 3.77 -1.06 4.75
N LEU A 3 3.87 -2.39 4.86
CA LEU A 3 2.86 -3.24 5.49
C LEU A 3 3.45 -3.76 6.81
N PHE A 4 2.72 -3.61 7.90
CA PHE A 4 3.04 -4.17 9.21
C PHE A 4 2.07 -5.31 9.48
N LYS A 5 2.58 -6.54 9.41
CA LYS A 5 1.82 -7.76 9.70
C LYS A 5 1.57 -7.89 11.20
N ASN A 6 0.40 -8.43 11.55
CA ASN A 6 -0.02 -8.74 12.91
C ASN A 6 0.12 -7.54 13.86
N SER A 7 -0.24 -6.34 13.38
CA SER A 7 -0.07 -5.08 14.09
C SER A 7 -1.19 -4.08 13.76
N GLU A 8 -1.69 -3.37 14.78
CA GLU A 8 -2.62 -2.24 14.64
C GLU A 8 -1.92 -0.87 14.55
N CYS A 9 -0.60 -0.86 14.70
CA CYS A 9 0.23 0.33 14.72
C CYS A 9 1.42 0.20 13.74
N TYR A 10 2.03 1.33 13.42
CA TYR A 10 3.22 1.40 12.57
C TYR A 10 4.38 2.05 13.32
N THR A 11 5.60 1.89 12.80
CA THR A 11 6.79 2.58 13.32
C THR A 11 7.35 3.52 12.24
N MET A 12 7.96 4.63 12.67
CA MET A 12 8.56 5.63 11.77
C MET A 12 10.06 5.40 11.53
N LYS A 13 10.57 4.17 11.70
CA LYS A 13 12.02 3.93 11.67
C LYS A 13 12.60 4.26 10.29
N PHE A 14 13.48 5.26 10.26
CA PHE A 14 14.26 5.66 9.09
C PHE A 14 15.50 4.77 8.86
N ILE A 15 15.84 3.89 9.82
CA ILE A 15 16.98 2.98 9.77
C ILE A 15 16.54 1.60 10.28
N GLY A 16 16.54 0.62 9.37
CA GLY A 16 16.17 -0.78 9.64
C GLY A 16 14.68 -1.07 9.49
N THR A 17 14.33 -2.23 8.92
CA THR A 17 12.96 -2.74 8.83
C THR A 17 12.57 -3.42 10.14
N ALA A 18 11.36 -3.16 10.65
CA ALA A 18 10.83 -3.94 11.77
C ALA A 18 10.64 -5.41 11.35
N PRO A 19 10.72 -6.40 12.27
CA PRO A 19 10.63 -7.82 11.91
C PRO A 19 9.29 -8.21 11.27
N ASN A 20 8.23 -7.45 11.53
CA ASN A 20 6.90 -7.63 10.93
C ASN A 20 6.61 -6.66 9.79
N GLN A 21 7.60 -5.92 9.30
CA GLN A 21 7.45 -4.92 8.24
C GLN A 21 7.85 -5.50 6.88
N ILE A 22 6.98 -5.29 5.89
CA ILE A 22 7.27 -5.49 4.48
C ILE A 22 7.31 -4.12 3.81
N VAL A 23 8.44 -3.81 3.17
CA VAL A 23 8.57 -2.60 2.34
C VAL A 23 7.93 -2.89 0.98
N ALA A 24 6.72 -2.37 0.76
CA ALA A 24 5.95 -2.59 -0.47
C ALA A 24 6.18 -1.56 -1.57
N SER A 25 6.68 -0.37 -1.24
CA SER A 25 7.08 0.58 -2.26
C SER A 25 8.31 1.39 -1.90
N GLY A 26 9.17 1.62 -2.90
CA GLY A 26 10.16 2.69 -2.91
C GLY A 26 11.50 2.38 -2.25
N GLY A 27 11.95 1.11 -2.24
CA GLY A 27 13.37 0.85 -1.99
C GLY A 27 14.25 1.53 -3.04
N PHE A 28 15.50 1.88 -2.72
CA PHE A 28 16.46 2.47 -3.66
C PHE A 28 16.54 1.69 -5.00
N SER A 29 16.39 0.37 -4.96
CA SER A 29 16.32 -0.50 -6.14
C SER A 29 15.04 -0.33 -6.98
N ASP A 30 13.88 -0.09 -6.34
CA ASP A 30 12.60 0.12 -7.05
C ASP A 30 12.57 1.50 -7.71
N THR A 31 13.14 2.52 -7.05
CA THR A 31 13.23 3.88 -7.59
C THR A 31 14.24 3.98 -8.74
N MET A 32 15.43 3.34 -8.61
CA MET A 32 16.36 3.23 -9.74
C MET A 32 15.77 2.33 -10.84
N GLY A 33 15.11 1.24 -10.50
CA GLY A 33 14.47 0.34 -11.46
C GLY A 33 13.35 1.02 -12.25
N SER A 34 12.57 1.92 -11.64
CA SER A 34 11.55 2.69 -12.35
C SER A 34 12.17 3.64 -13.38
N PHE A 35 13.31 4.25 -13.04
CA PHE A 35 14.08 5.14 -13.92
C PHE A 35 14.78 4.39 -15.08
N PHE A 36 15.23 3.15 -14.85
CA PHE A 36 15.83 2.27 -15.87
C PHE A 36 14.83 1.33 -16.55
N GLY A 37 13.52 1.46 -16.26
CA GLY A 37 12.46 0.65 -16.89
C GLY A 37 12.41 -0.83 -16.48
N THR A 38 13.07 -1.21 -15.38
CA THR A 38 13.20 -2.60 -14.89
C THR A 38 12.28 -2.96 -13.71
N VAL A 39 11.41 -2.05 -13.24
CA VAL A 39 10.34 -2.44 -12.31
C VAL A 39 9.28 -3.28 -13.02
N SER A 40 8.96 -4.44 -12.44
CA SER A 40 7.94 -5.36 -12.94
C SER A 40 6.82 -5.52 -11.93
N ASN A 41 5.61 -5.77 -12.44
CA ASN A 41 4.49 -6.20 -11.61
C ASN A 41 4.79 -7.56 -10.98
N VAL A 42 4.47 -7.73 -9.70
CA VAL A 42 4.54 -9.03 -9.01
C VAL A 42 3.12 -9.54 -8.82
N THR A 43 2.77 -10.62 -9.51
CA THR A 43 1.44 -11.25 -9.47
C THR A 43 1.51 -12.61 -8.78
N ILE A 44 0.65 -12.81 -7.78
CA ILE A 44 0.44 -14.08 -7.07
C ILE A 44 -0.97 -14.65 -7.34
N GLY A 45 -1.82 -13.91 -8.06
CA GLY A 45 -3.11 -14.41 -8.58
C GLY A 45 -4.32 -13.57 -8.20
N MET A 46 -4.13 -12.36 -7.67
CA MET A 46 -5.26 -11.47 -7.39
C MET A 46 -5.93 -10.99 -8.68
N PRO A 47 -7.27 -10.82 -8.70
CA PRO A 47 -7.96 -10.28 -9.86
C PRO A 47 -7.58 -8.81 -10.07
N GLU A 48 -7.54 -8.40 -11.34
CA GLU A 48 -7.21 -7.02 -11.72
C GLU A 48 -8.23 -6.06 -11.12
N SER A 49 -7.79 -5.01 -10.42
CA SER A 49 -8.64 -3.97 -9.83
C SER A 49 -8.96 -2.85 -10.83
N PRO A 50 -9.85 -1.90 -10.50
CA PRO A 50 -10.01 -0.69 -11.31
C PRO A 50 -8.72 0.13 -11.46
N THR A 51 -7.84 0.13 -10.46
CA THR A 51 -6.60 0.89 -10.46
C THR A 51 -5.55 0.22 -11.34
N THR A 52 -5.37 -1.10 -11.23
CA THR A 52 -4.39 -1.83 -12.05
C THR A 52 -4.81 -1.88 -13.52
N ARG A 53 -6.13 -1.90 -13.83
CA ARG A 53 -6.65 -1.72 -15.20
C ARG A 53 -6.21 -0.43 -15.87
N ARG A 54 -5.96 0.62 -15.09
CA ARG A 54 -5.56 1.95 -15.58
C ARG A 54 -4.08 2.24 -15.34
N ILE A 55 -3.25 1.20 -15.10
CA ILE A 55 -1.84 1.38 -14.74
C ILE A 55 -1.02 2.11 -15.81
N ASN A 56 -1.40 1.95 -17.08
CA ASN A 56 -0.78 2.66 -18.20
C ASN A 56 -1.11 4.16 -18.19
N ASP A 57 -2.28 4.55 -17.66
CA ASP A 57 -2.73 5.94 -17.59
C ASP A 57 -2.04 6.71 -16.45
N ILE A 58 -1.61 6.00 -15.41
CA ILE A 58 -0.88 6.56 -14.25
C ILE A 58 0.64 6.48 -14.39
N SER A 59 1.14 5.93 -15.49
CA SER A 59 2.57 5.90 -15.80
C SER A 59 3.01 7.24 -16.41
N PHE A 60 4.05 7.88 -15.86
CA PHE A 60 4.57 9.16 -16.35
C PHE A 60 5.87 8.97 -17.14
N PHE A 61 6.21 9.92 -18.02
CA PHE A 61 7.45 9.89 -18.81
C PHE A 61 8.68 9.70 -17.88
N GLY A 62 9.27 8.50 -17.91
CA GLY A 62 10.44 8.13 -17.10
C GLY A 62 10.16 7.40 -15.77
N ALA A 63 8.89 7.20 -15.38
CA ALA A 63 8.53 6.43 -14.19
C ALA A 63 7.31 5.54 -14.47
N ARG A 64 7.51 4.22 -14.49
CA ARG A 64 6.43 3.24 -14.65
C ARG A 64 5.75 2.99 -13.31
N ALA A 65 4.42 3.09 -13.30
CA ALA A 65 3.62 2.58 -12.20
C ALA A 65 3.70 1.04 -12.21
N PHE A 66 3.86 0.44 -11.03
CA PHE A 66 3.89 -1.01 -10.85
C PHE A 66 3.07 -1.37 -9.62
N PHE A 67 2.59 -2.61 -9.58
CA PHE A 67 1.96 -3.18 -8.39
C PHE A 67 2.75 -4.37 -7.87
N LYS A 68 2.63 -4.61 -6.56
CA LYS A 68 3.21 -5.78 -5.90
C LYS A 68 2.12 -6.46 -5.08
N GLU A 69 1.85 -7.71 -5.40
CA GLU A 69 0.94 -8.54 -4.63
C GLU A 69 1.68 -9.20 -3.46
N TYR A 70 1.05 -9.23 -2.28
CA TYR A 70 1.62 -9.80 -1.07
C TYR A 70 0.62 -10.73 -0.39
N GLU A 71 1.10 -11.89 0.03
CA GLU A 71 0.32 -12.78 0.90
C GLU A 71 0.30 -12.22 2.33
N ILE A 72 -0.91 -12.12 2.89
CA ILE A 72 -1.19 -11.63 4.24
C ILE A 72 -1.96 -12.67 5.05
N GLU A 73 -1.75 -12.68 6.36
CA GLU A 73 -2.49 -13.57 7.26
C GLU A 73 -3.88 -12.99 7.53
N ALA A 74 -4.92 -13.79 7.30
CA ALA A 74 -6.29 -13.42 7.64
C ALA A 74 -6.54 -13.51 9.15
N GLY A 75 -7.46 -12.69 9.66
CA GLY A 75 -7.87 -12.68 11.07
C GLY A 75 -6.87 -12.00 12.03
N GLN A 76 -5.73 -11.54 11.53
CA GLN A 76 -4.77 -10.74 12.29
C GLN A 76 -4.77 -9.29 11.80
N PRO A 77 -4.48 -8.30 12.67
CA PRO A 77 -4.42 -6.92 12.22
C PRO A 77 -3.33 -6.69 11.17
N LEU A 78 -3.70 -5.99 10.11
CA LEU A 78 -2.78 -5.48 9.10
C LEU A 78 -2.76 -3.96 9.19
N THR A 79 -1.57 -3.38 9.25
CA THR A 79 -1.39 -1.92 9.17
C THR A 79 -0.63 -1.56 7.92
N LEU A 80 -1.16 -0.56 7.21
CA LEU A 80 -0.55 0.05 6.04
C LEU A 80 -0.05 1.44 6.44
N ASN A 81 1.19 1.76 6.10
CA ASN A 81 1.76 3.09 6.28
C ASN A 81 2.32 3.57 4.95
N SER A 82 1.98 4.80 4.58
CA SER A 82 2.59 5.43 3.41
C SER A 82 2.78 6.91 3.65
N GLY A 83 3.85 7.43 3.07
CA GLY A 83 4.17 8.83 3.16
C GLY A 83 5.20 9.22 2.14
N ILE A 84 5.32 10.53 1.97
CA ILE A 84 6.40 11.17 1.23
C ILE A 84 7.08 12.14 2.18
N VAL A 85 8.40 12.13 2.16
CA VAL A 85 9.21 13.15 2.82
C VAL A 85 10.12 13.71 1.75
N ASP A 86 9.82 14.92 1.31
CA ASP A 86 10.67 15.70 0.41
C ASP A 86 10.92 17.10 1.02
N PRO A 87 11.91 17.86 0.52
CA PRO A 87 12.26 19.17 1.08
C PRO A 87 11.12 20.21 1.07
N HIS A 88 10.05 19.99 0.31
CA HIS A 88 8.95 20.92 0.10
C HIS A 88 7.59 20.40 0.62
N ALA A 89 7.48 19.09 0.91
CA ALA A 89 6.29 18.46 1.46
C ALA A 89 6.64 17.25 2.35
N SER A 90 6.09 17.24 3.56
CA SER A 90 6.09 16.05 4.43
C SER A 90 4.66 15.59 4.63
N CYS A 91 4.39 14.32 4.35
CA CYS A 91 3.05 13.80 4.49
C CYS A 91 3.06 12.32 4.83
N GLN A 92 2.20 11.93 5.77
CA GLN A 92 2.11 10.56 6.24
C GLN A 92 0.69 10.18 6.60
N VAL A 93 0.27 9.02 6.10
CA VAL A 93 -1.04 8.44 6.29
C VAL A 93 -0.88 6.95 6.57
N ALA A 94 -1.62 6.47 7.57
CA ALA A 94 -1.60 5.07 7.94
C ALA A 94 -3.01 4.60 8.29
N ALA A 95 -3.31 3.37 7.89
CA ALA A 95 -4.61 2.73 8.11
C ALA A 95 -4.40 1.30 8.60
N SER A 96 -5.35 0.80 9.40
CA SER A 96 -5.35 -0.56 9.91
C SER A 96 -6.73 -1.19 9.78
N PHE A 97 -6.75 -2.49 9.51
CA PHE A 97 -7.95 -3.32 9.44
C PHE A 97 -7.58 -4.79 9.71
N ILE A 98 -8.59 -5.65 9.85
CA ILE A 98 -8.40 -7.11 9.97
C ILE A 98 -8.84 -7.74 8.64
N PRO A 99 -7.92 -8.31 7.84
CA PRO A 99 -8.25 -9.00 6.60
C PRO A 99 -9.10 -10.24 6.88
N GLN A 100 -10.08 -10.49 6.02
CA GLN A 100 -10.93 -11.67 6.10
C GLN A 100 -10.39 -12.80 5.20
N PRO A 101 -10.59 -14.08 5.57
CA PRO A 101 -10.15 -15.20 4.74
C PRO A 101 -10.81 -15.18 3.35
N GLY A 102 -10.01 -15.43 2.30
CA GLY A 102 -10.50 -15.50 0.93
C GLY A 102 -10.90 -14.16 0.32
N LYS A 103 -10.47 -13.04 0.91
CA LYS A 103 -10.69 -11.69 0.41
C LYS A 103 -9.37 -11.06 -0.04
N ASP A 104 -9.46 -10.35 -1.16
CA ASP A 104 -8.34 -9.59 -1.71
C ASP A 104 -8.51 -8.10 -1.42
N TYR A 105 -7.41 -7.40 -1.22
CA TYR A 105 -7.41 -6.00 -0.83
C TYR A 105 -6.43 -5.20 -1.68
N GLU A 106 -6.81 -3.97 -2.02
CA GLU A 106 -5.95 -3.02 -2.68
C GLU A 106 -5.68 -1.83 -1.76
N ALA A 107 -4.43 -1.34 -1.80
CA ALA A 107 -4.06 -0.08 -1.20
C ALA A 107 -3.27 0.78 -2.20
N PHE A 108 -3.64 2.06 -2.29
CA PHE A 108 -3.00 3.02 -3.16
C PHE A 108 -2.80 4.35 -2.43
N PHE A 109 -1.58 4.88 -2.51
CA PHE A 109 -1.23 6.19 -1.96
C PHE A 109 -1.18 7.22 -3.09
N GLN A 110 -1.83 8.36 -2.86
CA GLN A 110 -1.81 9.50 -3.77
C GLN A 110 -1.82 10.83 -3.01
N ILE A 111 -1.28 11.86 -3.66
CA ILE A 111 -1.37 13.24 -3.22
C ILE A 111 -2.52 13.89 -3.99
N ARG A 112 -3.52 14.42 -3.27
CA ARG A 112 -4.66 15.15 -3.83
C ARG A 112 -4.62 16.60 -3.33
N GLY A 113 -4.08 17.50 -4.16
CA GLY A 113 -3.84 18.88 -3.75
C GLY A 113 -2.84 18.92 -2.59
N SER A 114 -3.24 19.47 -1.45
CA SER A 114 -2.43 19.54 -0.23
C SER A 114 -2.61 18.35 0.73
N ALA A 115 -3.48 17.39 0.41
CA ALA A 115 -3.76 16.25 1.27
C ALA A 115 -3.16 14.95 0.72
N CYS A 116 -2.62 14.10 1.58
CA CYS A 116 -2.36 12.71 1.21
C CYS A 116 -3.52 11.82 1.53
N VAL A 117 -3.76 10.90 0.60
CA VAL A 117 -4.84 9.95 0.70
C VAL A 117 -4.25 8.56 0.54
N LEU A 118 -4.46 7.73 1.55
CA LEU A 118 -4.31 6.30 1.46
C LEU A 118 -5.69 5.70 1.17
N GLN A 119 -5.92 5.35 -0.08
CA GLN A 119 -7.13 4.65 -0.48
C GLN A 119 -6.90 3.15 -0.24
N THR A 120 -7.80 2.52 0.50
CA THR A 120 -7.73 1.09 0.80
C THR A 120 -9.12 0.48 0.67
N GLY A 121 -9.23 -0.62 -0.06
CA GLY A 121 -10.52 -1.24 -0.37
C GLY A 121 -10.40 -2.76 -0.53
N GLU A 122 -11.51 -3.46 -0.32
CA GLU A 122 -11.67 -4.87 -0.70
C GLU A 122 -11.93 -4.94 -2.20
N ILE A 123 -11.21 -5.80 -2.91
CA ILE A 123 -11.47 -6.07 -4.32
C ILE A 123 -12.68 -7.01 -4.39
N VAL A 124 -13.77 -6.52 -4.99
CA VAL A 124 -15.01 -7.28 -5.16
C VAL A 124 -15.29 -7.54 -6.63
N MET A 125 -15.80 -8.72 -6.97
CA MET A 125 -16.32 -9.00 -8.31
C MET A 125 -17.72 -8.41 -8.47
N THR A 126 -17.92 -7.72 -9.58
CA THR A 126 -19.19 -7.15 -10.05
C THR A 126 -19.50 -7.68 -11.46
N PRO A 127 -20.73 -7.50 -11.97
CA PRO A 127 -21.05 -7.88 -13.35
C PRO A 127 -20.18 -7.18 -14.41
N ASP A 128 -19.65 -5.99 -14.10
CA ASP A 128 -18.85 -5.15 -15.01
C ASP A 128 -17.33 -5.30 -14.77
N GLY A 129 -16.90 -6.29 -13.97
CA GLY A 129 -15.49 -6.57 -13.66
C GLY A 129 -15.22 -6.61 -12.16
N THR A 130 -14.19 -5.91 -11.69
CA THR A 130 -13.95 -5.70 -10.25
C THR A 130 -14.25 -4.28 -9.82
N ASP A 131 -14.48 -4.07 -8.53
CA ASP A 131 -14.59 -2.75 -7.90
C ASP A 131 -13.93 -2.77 -6.52
N LEU A 132 -13.79 -1.59 -5.88
CA LEU A 132 -13.27 -1.44 -4.53
C LEU A 132 -14.39 -1.13 -3.54
N ALA A 133 -14.70 -2.10 -2.68
CA ALA A 133 -15.65 -1.92 -1.59
C ALA A 133 -14.97 -1.35 -0.32
N VAL A 134 -15.77 -0.69 0.51
CA VAL A 134 -15.33 -0.19 1.82
C VAL A 134 -15.01 -1.38 2.73
N ILE A 135 -13.83 -1.36 3.35
CA ILE A 135 -13.43 -2.37 4.32
C ILE A 135 -14.10 -2.08 5.67
N ALA A 136 -14.85 -3.05 6.19
CA ALA A 136 -15.42 -2.96 7.53
C ALA A 136 -14.30 -2.87 8.58
N GLY A 137 -14.39 -1.89 9.49
CA GLY A 137 -13.40 -1.70 10.55
C GLY A 137 -12.09 -1.04 10.10
N LEU A 138 -12.01 -0.53 8.87
CA LEU A 138 -10.89 0.30 8.44
C LEU A 138 -10.80 1.54 9.34
N LYS A 139 -9.69 1.68 10.04
CA LYS A 139 -9.41 2.78 10.97
C LYS A 139 -8.08 3.42 10.66
N ARG A 140 -7.90 4.68 11.09
CA ARG A 140 -6.59 5.32 11.08
C ARG A 140 -5.66 4.57 12.04
N ALA A 141 -4.46 4.22 11.59
CA ALA A 141 -3.45 3.60 12.43
C ALA A 141 -2.66 4.65 13.21
N PHE A 142 -2.14 4.26 14.37
CA PHE A 142 -1.32 5.10 15.26
C PHE A 142 0.13 4.62 15.28
N ILE A 143 1.03 5.48 15.75
CA ILE A 143 2.44 5.11 15.94
C ILE A 143 2.49 4.18 17.16
N CYS A 144 3.20 3.04 17.03
CA CYS A 144 3.39 2.15 18.16
C CYS A 144 4.05 2.90 19.31
N SER A 145 3.48 2.81 20.52
CA SER A 145 4.16 3.33 21.70
C SER A 145 5.47 2.55 21.85
N GLU A 146 6.60 3.26 21.86
CA GLU A 146 7.83 2.69 22.42
C GLU A 146 7.51 2.45 23.90
N ASN A 147 7.29 1.19 24.28
CA ASN A 147 7.18 0.87 25.69
C ASN A 147 8.49 1.32 26.36
N LYS A 148 8.33 2.21 27.33
CA LYS A 148 9.37 2.75 28.20
C LYS A 148 10.03 1.64 29.03
#